data_AF-A0A8T3SX02-F1
#
_entry.id   AF-A0A8T3SX02-F1
#
_cell.length_a   1.000
_cell.length_b   1.000
_cell.length_c   1.000
_cell.angle_alpha   90.00
_cell.angle_beta   90.00
_cell.angle_gamma   90.00
#
_symmetry.space_group_name_H-M   'P 1'
#
loop_
_entity.id
_entity.type
_entity.pdbx_description
1 polymer ?
#
loop_
_entity_poly.entity_id
_entity_poly.type
_entity_poly.pdbx_seq_one_letter_code
_entity_poly.pdbx_strand_id
1 'polypeptide(L)'
;VDALHRASAGRITTVIPYLGYSRQDRRVRSARVPISAKLVANMITTAGADRVLTVDLHADQIQGFFDVPVDNVYASPVLLGDIWQQKYSSQIVVSPDVGGVVRARAIAKCLDHAELAIIDKRRPQPNEARVMNIIGDVKAKNCIIVDDLVDTAGTLCQAADALKNNGAKRVVAYATHPVLSGNAVENIEASSIDELVVTDSIPLCAGTRACGRIRQLSIAGMLAETIRRINLEESVSTLFMD
;
A
#
# COMPACT_ATOMS: atom_id res chain seq x y z
N VAL A 1 -2.78 -25.73 1.40
CA VAL A 1 -1.52 -25.96 2.16
C VAL A 1 -1.55 -27.36 2.77
N ASP A 2 -2.39 -27.64 3.77
CA ASP A 2 -2.46 -28.97 4.44
C ASP A 2 -2.55 -30.17 3.48
N ALA A 3 -3.42 -30.10 2.45
CA ALA A 3 -3.52 -31.17 1.45
C ALA A 3 -2.19 -31.45 0.71
N LEU A 4 -1.42 -30.40 0.35
CA LEU A 4 -0.10 -30.54 -0.29
C LEU A 4 0.92 -31.12 0.67
N HIS A 5 0.87 -30.71 1.95
CA HIS A 5 1.75 -31.22 3.00
C HIS A 5 1.50 -32.73 3.21
N ARG A 6 0.24 -33.15 3.31
CA ARG A 6 -0.15 -34.57 3.39
C ARG A 6 0.20 -35.37 2.12
N ALA A 7 0.20 -34.71 0.97
CA ALA A 7 0.64 -35.28 -0.30
C ALA A 7 2.18 -35.27 -0.48
N SER A 8 2.95 -35.04 0.59
CA SER A 8 4.42 -35.10 0.60
C SER A 8 5.11 -34.08 -0.32
N ALA A 9 4.54 -32.88 -0.49
CA ALA A 9 5.23 -31.79 -1.16
C ALA A 9 6.55 -31.45 -0.42
N GLY A 10 7.65 -31.30 -1.18
CA GLY A 10 8.98 -31.07 -0.58
C GLY A 10 9.17 -29.69 0.04
N ARG A 11 8.49 -28.66 -0.48
CA ARG A 11 8.47 -27.29 0.07
C ARG A 11 7.21 -26.56 -0.39
N ILE A 12 6.51 -25.89 0.53
CA ILE A 12 5.29 -25.14 0.27
C ILE A 12 5.54 -23.66 0.57
N THR A 13 5.63 -22.84 -0.48
CA THR A 13 5.65 -21.37 -0.35
C THR A 13 4.24 -20.84 -0.56
N THR A 14 3.72 -20.10 0.41
CA THR A 14 2.42 -19.44 0.29
C THR A 14 2.61 -18.04 -0.27
N VAL A 15 2.17 -17.80 -1.50
CA VAL A 15 2.22 -16.48 -2.15
C VAL A 15 0.90 -15.76 -1.88
N ILE A 16 0.95 -14.69 -1.08
CA ILE A 16 -0.21 -13.91 -0.64
C ILE A 16 0.04 -12.44 -1.02
N PRO A 17 -0.32 -12.00 -2.25
CA PRO A 17 -0.01 -10.64 -2.69
C PRO A 17 -0.57 -9.55 -1.78
N TYR A 18 -1.74 -9.77 -1.18
CA TYR A 18 -2.31 -8.91 -0.15
C TYR A 18 -2.60 -9.74 1.10
N LEU A 19 -1.83 -9.52 2.17
CA LEU A 19 -2.06 -10.17 3.45
C LEU A 19 -3.22 -9.47 4.20
N GLY A 20 -4.41 -10.04 4.11
CA GLY A 20 -5.57 -9.59 4.90
C GLY A 20 -5.29 -9.58 6.41
N TYR A 21 -6.09 -8.82 7.17
CA TYR A 21 -5.93 -8.60 8.62
C TYR A 21 -4.65 -7.88 9.06
N SER A 22 -3.76 -7.48 8.15
CA SER A 22 -2.49 -6.80 8.48
C SER A 22 -2.63 -5.50 9.27
N ARG A 23 -3.80 -4.84 9.23
CA ARG A 23 -4.10 -3.65 10.05
C ARG A 23 -4.42 -3.94 11.53
N GLN A 24 -4.60 -5.21 11.89
CA GLN A 24 -4.87 -5.65 13.28
C GLN A 24 -3.61 -6.33 13.85
N ASP A 25 -2.54 -5.56 13.92
CA ASP A 25 -1.17 -5.96 14.25
C ASP A 25 -0.82 -5.74 15.74
N ARG A 26 -1.58 -4.94 16.48
CA ARG A 26 -1.27 -4.60 17.88
C ARG A 26 -2.49 -4.24 18.72
N ARG A 27 -2.29 -4.27 20.04
CA ARG A 27 -3.28 -3.84 21.04
C ARG A 27 -2.93 -2.45 21.58
N VAL A 28 -3.44 -1.41 20.93
CA VAL A 28 -3.22 -0.01 21.35
C VAL A 28 -3.78 0.20 22.77
N ARG A 29 -2.97 0.74 23.68
CA ARG A 29 -3.33 1.03 25.08
C ARG A 29 -3.99 -0.16 25.80
N SER A 30 -3.49 -1.37 25.54
CA SER A 30 -3.99 -2.62 26.14
C SER A 30 -5.48 -2.91 25.88
N ALA A 31 -6.08 -2.31 24.83
CA ALA A 31 -7.44 -2.60 24.43
C ALA A 31 -7.68 -4.11 24.27
N ARG A 32 -8.89 -4.57 24.61
CA ARG A 32 -9.30 -5.98 24.52
C ARG A 32 -9.75 -6.31 23.08
N VAL A 33 -8.79 -6.23 22.17
CA VAL A 33 -8.96 -6.51 20.73
C VAL A 33 -8.01 -7.63 20.31
N PRO A 34 -8.34 -8.42 19.29
CA PRO A 34 -7.45 -9.46 18.78
C PRO A 34 -6.24 -8.86 18.04
N ILE A 35 -5.13 -9.61 18.01
CA ILE A 35 -4.03 -9.40 17.05
C ILE A 35 -4.24 -10.39 15.91
N SER A 36 -5.21 -10.07 15.05
CA SER A 36 -5.68 -11.00 14.02
C SER A 36 -4.59 -11.34 13.00
N ALA A 37 -3.66 -10.42 12.72
CA ALA A 37 -2.50 -10.69 11.88
C ALA A 37 -1.63 -11.84 12.42
N LYS A 38 -1.39 -11.91 13.74
CA LYS A 38 -0.65 -13.03 14.37
C LYS A 38 -1.45 -14.32 14.34
N LEU A 39 -2.77 -14.27 14.52
CA LEU A 39 -3.62 -15.46 14.38
C LEU A 39 -3.56 -16.02 12.96
N VAL A 40 -3.66 -15.17 11.94
CA VAL A 40 -3.53 -15.57 10.53
C VAL A 40 -2.16 -16.16 10.26
N ALA A 41 -1.08 -15.53 10.75
CA ALA A 41 0.28 -16.08 10.64
C ALA A 41 0.38 -17.49 11.25
N ASN A 42 -0.13 -17.67 12.48
CA ASN A 42 -0.17 -18.98 13.13
C ASN A 42 -0.93 -20.03 12.30
N MET A 43 -2.08 -19.67 11.73
CA MET A 43 -2.88 -20.60 10.93
C MET A 43 -2.14 -21.02 9.65
N ILE A 44 -1.47 -20.08 8.97
CA ILE A 44 -0.68 -20.36 7.76
C ILE A 44 0.49 -21.30 8.09
N THR A 45 1.26 -20.99 9.13
CA THR A 45 2.37 -21.83 9.59
C THR A 45 1.88 -23.22 10.02
N THR A 46 0.82 -23.28 10.83
CA THR A 46 0.24 -24.55 11.33
C THR A 46 -0.28 -25.44 10.20
N ALA A 47 -0.79 -24.85 9.10
CA ALA A 47 -1.23 -25.61 7.95
C ALA A 47 -0.10 -26.27 7.14
N GLY A 48 1.17 -25.98 7.48
CA GLY A 48 2.36 -26.57 6.87
C GLY A 48 3.02 -25.71 5.80
N ALA A 49 2.91 -24.37 5.89
CA ALA A 49 3.66 -23.48 5.00
C ALA A 49 5.13 -23.39 5.46
N ASP A 50 6.08 -23.52 4.54
CA ASP A 50 7.52 -23.43 4.81
C ASP A 50 8.09 -22.02 4.58
N ARG A 51 7.35 -21.18 3.84
CA ARG A 51 7.72 -19.80 3.50
C ARG A 51 6.48 -19.00 3.12
N VAL A 52 6.51 -17.69 3.34
CA VAL A 52 5.49 -16.76 2.87
C VAL A 52 6.12 -15.70 1.97
N LEU A 53 5.48 -15.44 0.83
CA LEU A 53 5.80 -14.30 -0.04
C LEU A 53 4.58 -13.36 -0.04
N THR A 54 4.78 -12.10 0.32
CA THR A 54 3.72 -11.07 0.38
C THR A 54 4.23 -9.77 -0.21
N VAL A 55 3.32 -8.85 -0.53
CA VAL A 55 3.67 -7.51 -1.03
C VAL A 55 3.23 -6.46 0.00
N ASP A 56 4.08 -5.45 0.23
CA ASP A 56 3.82 -4.25 1.04
C ASP A 56 2.99 -4.49 2.31
N LEU A 57 3.53 -5.28 3.26
CA LEU A 57 2.91 -5.42 4.57
C LEU A 57 2.59 -4.07 5.21
N HIS A 58 1.39 -3.96 5.80
CA HIS A 58 0.97 -2.74 6.50
C HIS A 58 1.96 -2.30 7.58
N ALA A 59 2.58 -3.29 8.26
CA ALA A 59 3.65 -3.10 9.22
C ALA A 59 4.72 -4.17 9.00
N ASP A 60 5.97 -3.78 8.79
CA ASP A 60 7.08 -4.70 8.56
C ASP A 60 7.29 -5.69 9.72
N GLN A 61 6.87 -5.32 10.94
CA GLN A 61 6.95 -6.18 12.14
C GLN A 61 6.11 -7.45 12.01
N ILE A 62 5.13 -7.50 11.09
CA ILE A 62 4.33 -8.70 10.82
C ILE A 62 5.20 -9.85 10.33
N GLN A 63 6.37 -9.59 9.73
CA GLN A 63 7.34 -10.64 9.39
C GLN A 63 7.72 -11.46 10.63
N GLY A 64 7.88 -10.80 11.79
CA GLY A 64 8.16 -11.45 13.08
C GLY A 64 6.97 -12.20 13.69
N PHE A 65 5.79 -12.17 13.07
CA PHE A 65 4.66 -13.01 13.47
C PHE A 65 4.73 -14.41 12.90
N PHE A 66 5.54 -14.64 11.87
CA PHE A 66 5.74 -15.95 11.27
C PHE A 66 6.99 -16.61 11.85
N ASP A 67 6.89 -17.91 12.13
CA ASP A 67 8.03 -18.74 12.55
C ASP A 67 8.81 -19.29 11.34
N VAL A 68 8.37 -18.95 10.12
CA VAL A 68 8.96 -19.33 8.83
C VAL A 68 9.45 -18.08 8.08
N PRO A 69 10.41 -18.22 7.15
CA PRO A 69 10.88 -17.08 6.36
C PRO A 69 9.73 -16.36 5.64
N VAL A 70 9.76 -15.03 5.70
CA VAL A 70 8.82 -14.15 5.00
C VAL A 70 9.60 -13.25 4.05
N ASP A 71 9.30 -13.36 2.77
CA ASP A 71 9.73 -12.41 1.76
C ASP A 71 8.64 -11.34 1.62
N ASN A 72 8.82 -10.19 2.25
CA ASN A 72 7.97 -9.01 2.04
C ASN A 72 8.55 -8.17 0.90
N VAL A 73 7.98 -8.29 -0.31
CA VAL A 73 8.44 -7.50 -1.45
C VAL A 73 7.69 -6.16 -1.54
N TYR A 74 8.33 -5.13 -2.09
CA TYR A 74 7.75 -3.80 -2.21
C TYR A 74 7.31 -3.55 -3.64
N ALA A 75 6.06 -3.10 -3.87
CA ALA A 75 5.60 -2.70 -5.19
C ALA A 75 6.12 -1.33 -5.63
N SER A 76 6.82 -0.62 -4.74
CA SER A 76 7.44 0.69 -4.99
C SER A 76 8.17 0.79 -6.34
N PRO A 77 8.98 -0.18 -6.81
CA PRO A 77 9.61 -0.10 -8.13
C PRO A 77 8.62 -0.04 -9.30
N VAL A 78 7.50 -0.76 -9.21
CA VAL A 78 6.44 -0.74 -10.23
C VAL A 78 5.72 0.61 -10.22
N LEU A 79 5.39 1.11 -9.02
CA LEU A 79 4.74 2.42 -8.85
C LEU A 79 5.66 3.57 -9.30
N LEU A 80 6.94 3.55 -8.91
CA LEU A 80 7.96 4.52 -9.31
C LEU A 80 8.17 4.53 -10.83
N GLY A 81 8.25 3.34 -11.44
CA GLY A 81 8.36 3.20 -12.89
C GLY A 81 7.22 3.88 -13.63
N ASP A 82 6.00 3.75 -13.13
CA ASP A 82 4.84 4.46 -13.68
C ASP A 82 4.93 5.98 -13.43
N ILE A 83 5.24 6.43 -12.21
CA ILE A 83 5.39 7.86 -11.88
C ILE A 83 6.41 8.54 -12.81
N TRP A 84 7.57 7.91 -13.05
CA TRP A 84 8.58 8.42 -13.96
C TRP A 84 8.07 8.55 -15.41
N GLN A 85 7.27 7.59 -15.88
CA GLN A 85 6.68 7.64 -17.22
C GLN A 85 5.69 8.80 -17.38
N GLN A 86 5.00 9.19 -16.31
CA GLN A 86 4.05 10.31 -16.33
C GLN A 86 4.73 11.68 -16.46
N LYS A 87 6.03 11.79 -16.11
CA LYS A 87 6.84 13.02 -16.24
C LYS A 87 6.18 14.26 -15.60
N TYR A 88 5.69 14.11 -14.37
CA TYR A 88 5.09 15.23 -13.64
C TYR A 88 6.10 16.36 -13.39
N SER A 89 5.88 17.53 -14.00
CA SER A 89 6.69 18.73 -13.76
C SER A 89 6.40 19.30 -12.36
N SER A 90 7.40 19.77 -11.61
CA SER A 90 7.19 20.40 -10.29
C SER A 90 6.34 19.50 -9.36
N GLN A 91 6.84 18.28 -9.14
CA GLN A 91 6.15 17.26 -8.35
C GLN A 91 6.52 17.34 -6.86
N ILE A 92 5.59 16.95 -6.00
CA ILE A 92 5.78 16.80 -4.57
C ILE A 92 5.13 15.49 -4.12
N VAL A 93 5.85 14.69 -3.33
CA VAL A 93 5.31 13.45 -2.77
C VAL A 93 4.58 13.79 -1.48
N VAL A 94 3.40 13.20 -1.26
CA VAL A 94 2.54 13.51 -0.13
C VAL A 94 2.24 12.24 0.67
N SER A 95 2.49 12.31 1.98
CA SER A 95 1.99 11.31 2.91
C SER A 95 0.57 11.67 3.37
N PRO A 96 -0.44 10.79 3.19
CA PRO A 96 -1.82 11.08 3.55
C PRO A 96 -2.09 11.10 5.06
N ASP A 97 -1.14 10.60 5.85
CA ASP A 97 -1.10 10.70 7.31
C ASP A 97 0.35 10.60 7.83
N VAL A 98 0.51 10.59 9.16
CA VAL A 98 1.82 10.49 9.82
C VAL A 98 2.44 9.09 9.71
N GLY A 99 1.63 8.04 9.59
CA GLY A 99 2.10 6.65 9.50
C GLY A 99 2.82 6.36 8.17
N GLY A 100 2.33 6.94 7.08
CA GLY A 100 2.90 6.77 5.73
C GLY A 100 4.18 7.56 5.45
N VAL A 101 4.67 8.40 6.37
CA VAL A 101 5.75 9.37 6.09
C VAL A 101 7.05 8.69 5.69
N VAL A 102 7.37 7.54 6.28
CA VAL A 102 8.58 6.77 5.95
C VAL A 102 8.52 6.30 4.49
N ARG A 103 7.37 5.76 4.07
CA ARG A 103 7.11 5.31 2.70
C ARG A 103 7.17 6.46 1.70
N ALA A 104 6.45 7.55 1.98
CA ALA A 104 6.44 8.73 1.14
C ALA A 104 7.85 9.34 0.97
N ARG A 105 8.66 9.36 2.05
CA ARG A 105 10.05 9.82 2.01
C ARG A 105 10.94 8.92 1.14
N ALA A 106 10.77 7.60 1.22
CA ALA A 106 11.53 6.66 0.38
C ALA A 106 11.25 6.90 -1.11
N ILE A 107 9.96 7.03 -1.48
CA ILE A 107 9.56 7.37 -2.85
C ILE A 107 10.10 8.73 -3.29
N ALA A 108 10.02 9.75 -2.44
CA ALA A 108 10.55 11.08 -2.74
C ALA A 108 12.07 11.07 -3.02
N LYS A 109 12.84 10.25 -2.28
CA LYS A 109 14.27 10.06 -2.51
C LYS A 109 14.56 9.47 -3.90
N CYS A 110 13.77 8.49 -4.34
CA CYS A 110 13.89 7.87 -5.66
C CYS A 110 13.44 8.79 -6.81
N LEU A 111 12.55 9.75 -6.55
CA LEU A 111 12.05 10.71 -7.54
C LEU A 111 12.91 11.99 -7.58
N ASP A 112 14.21 11.85 -7.82
CA ASP A 112 15.17 12.97 -7.90
C ASP A 112 15.17 13.88 -6.66
N HIS A 113 15.05 13.27 -5.47
CA HIS A 113 14.90 14.01 -4.21
C HIS A 113 13.74 15.02 -4.24
N ALA A 114 12.61 14.63 -4.83
CA ALA A 114 11.38 15.40 -4.81
C ALA A 114 11.02 15.88 -3.40
N GLU A 115 10.35 17.02 -3.33
CA GLU A 115 9.87 17.54 -2.06
C GLU A 115 8.87 16.57 -1.40
N LEU A 116 8.74 16.68 -0.08
CA LEU A 116 7.82 15.89 0.73
C LEU A 116 6.84 16.82 1.44
N ALA A 117 5.55 16.53 1.30
CA ALA A 117 4.50 17.10 2.14
C ALA A 117 3.85 16.02 3.02
N ILE A 118 3.35 16.44 4.18
CA ILE A 118 2.70 15.56 5.15
C ILE A 118 1.36 16.16 5.53
N ILE A 119 0.33 15.32 5.53
CA ILE A 119 -0.99 15.70 6.00
C ILE A 119 -1.13 15.26 7.46
N ASP A 120 -1.12 16.23 8.37
CA ASP A 120 -1.41 16.01 9.79
C ASP A 120 -2.92 16.12 10.03
N LYS A 121 -3.54 14.96 10.30
CA LYS A 121 -4.97 14.85 10.61
C LYS A 121 -5.20 15.10 12.08
N ARG A 122 -5.68 16.28 12.44
CA ARG A 122 -6.11 16.56 13.81
C ARG A 122 -7.63 16.49 13.93
N ARG A 123 -8.09 15.81 14.97
CA ARG A 123 -9.45 15.94 15.49
C ARG A 123 -9.35 16.68 16.82
N PRO A 124 -9.75 17.95 16.90
CA PRO A 124 -9.68 18.68 18.17
C PRO A 124 -10.65 18.09 19.19
N GLN A 125 -11.82 17.60 18.73
CA GLN A 125 -12.80 16.89 19.57
C GLN A 125 -13.48 15.71 18.85
N PRO A 126 -14.01 14.71 19.60
CA PRO A 126 -14.89 13.69 19.04
C PRO A 126 -16.21 14.37 18.66
N ASN A 127 -16.39 14.69 17.37
CA ASN A 127 -17.55 15.26 16.65
C ASN A 127 -17.24 16.54 15.86
N GLU A 128 -16.02 17.07 15.93
CA GLU A 128 -15.60 18.18 15.07
C GLU A 128 -15.08 17.69 13.72
N ALA A 129 -15.27 18.53 12.70
CA ALA A 129 -14.74 18.29 11.35
C ALA A 129 -13.21 18.11 11.41
N ARG A 130 -12.70 17.14 10.65
CA ARG A 130 -11.27 16.85 10.59
C ARG A 130 -10.56 18.07 10.00
N VAL A 131 -9.63 18.66 10.75
CA VAL A 131 -8.75 19.70 10.23
C VAL A 131 -7.55 19.02 9.60
N MET A 132 -7.32 19.29 8.31
CA MET A 132 -6.20 18.76 7.54
C MET A 132 -5.12 19.84 7.49
N ASN A 133 -4.09 19.71 8.33
CA ASN A 133 -2.95 20.62 8.25
C ASN A 133 -1.92 20.05 7.27
N ILE A 134 -1.52 20.84 6.28
CA ILE A 134 -0.54 20.43 5.27
C ILE A 134 0.81 21.03 5.68
N ILE A 135 1.79 20.15 5.95
CA ILE A 135 3.16 20.52 6.22
C ILE A 135 3.93 20.34 4.91
N GLY A 136 4.33 21.44 4.28
CA GLY A 136 4.99 21.49 2.97
C GLY A 136 4.27 22.44 2.01
N ASP A 137 4.98 22.96 0.99
CA ASP A 137 4.39 23.86 -0.01
C ASP A 137 3.92 23.07 -1.23
N VAL A 138 2.59 22.97 -1.38
CA VAL A 138 1.92 22.22 -2.44
C VAL A 138 1.40 23.11 -3.58
N LYS A 139 1.56 24.43 -3.46
CA LYS A 139 0.95 25.39 -4.38
C LYS A 139 1.55 25.26 -5.79
N ALA A 140 0.67 25.17 -6.78
CA ALA A 140 1.00 24.97 -8.20
C ALA A 140 1.82 23.71 -8.51
N LYS A 141 1.91 22.73 -7.59
CA LYS A 141 2.64 21.47 -7.76
C LYS A 141 1.72 20.31 -8.15
N ASN A 142 2.31 19.30 -8.78
CA ASN A 142 1.67 17.99 -8.98
C ASN A 142 1.90 17.16 -7.72
N CYS A 143 0.86 16.93 -6.93
CA CYS A 143 0.92 16.19 -5.68
C CYS A 143 0.70 14.70 -5.94
N ILE A 144 1.67 13.89 -5.49
CA ILE A 144 1.63 12.44 -5.62
C ILE A 144 1.44 11.86 -4.22
N ILE A 145 0.20 11.48 -3.89
CA ILE A 145 -0.10 10.81 -2.63
C ILE A 145 0.34 9.36 -2.74
N VAL A 146 1.06 8.84 -1.73
CA VAL A 146 1.48 7.43 -1.69
C VAL A 146 0.99 6.77 -0.40
N ASP A 147 0.36 5.60 -0.53
CA ASP A 147 -0.09 4.78 0.60
C ASP A 147 0.13 3.27 0.35
N ASP A 148 0.01 2.41 1.37
CA ASP A 148 0.11 0.95 1.18
C ASP A 148 -1.19 0.39 0.60
N LEU A 149 -2.32 0.94 1.01
CA LEU A 149 -3.62 0.46 0.59
C LEU A 149 -4.65 1.57 0.54
N VAL A 150 -5.70 1.32 -0.21
CA VAL A 150 -6.90 2.17 -0.25
C VAL A 150 -8.12 1.32 0.08
N ASP A 151 -8.77 1.62 1.19
CA ASP A 151 -9.95 0.91 1.70
C ASP A 151 -11.25 1.61 1.25
N THR A 152 -11.82 2.50 2.04
CA THR A 152 -13.03 3.25 1.65
C THR A 152 -12.74 4.50 0.83
N ALA A 153 -11.48 4.75 0.47
CA ALA A 153 -10.95 5.96 -0.16
C ALA A 153 -11.18 7.29 0.58
N GLY A 154 -11.98 7.36 1.65
CA GLY A 154 -12.36 8.63 2.29
C GLY A 154 -11.18 9.45 2.84
N THR A 155 -10.16 8.79 3.40
CA THR A 155 -8.91 9.46 3.83
C THR A 155 -8.20 10.11 2.65
N LEU A 156 -8.15 9.42 1.52
CA LEU A 156 -7.43 9.82 0.32
C LEU A 156 -8.16 10.96 -0.39
N CYS A 157 -9.48 10.88 -0.50
CA CYS A 157 -10.32 11.94 -1.06
C CYS A 157 -10.20 13.23 -0.24
N GLN A 158 -10.29 13.15 1.09
CA GLN A 158 -10.10 14.31 1.97
C GLN A 158 -8.71 14.93 1.83
N ALA A 159 -7.67 14.12 1.65
CA ALA A 159 -6.32 14.59 1.38
C ALA A 159 -6.25 15.33 0.04
N ALA A 160 -6.87 14.79 -1.01
CA ALA A 160 -6.88 15.41 -2.32
C ALA A 160 -7.62 16.75 -2.35
N ASP A 161 -8.79 16.82 -1.70
CA ASP A 161 -9.54 18.06 -1.58
C ASP A 161 -8.74 19.12 -0.82
N ALA A 162 -8.07 18.74 0.28
CA ALA A 162 -7.21 19.65 1.04
C ALA A 162 -6.04 20.17 0.17
N LEU A 163 -5.39 19.31 -0.61
CA LEU A 163 -4.29 19.69 -1.50
C LEU A 163 -4.77 20.67 -2.58
N LYS A 164 -5.90 20.38 -3.24
CA LYS A 164 -6.49 21.25 -4.28
C LYS A 164 -6.90 22.60 -3.71
N ASN A 165 -7.50 22.63 -2.52
CA ASN A 165 -7.86 23.87 -1.83
C ASN A 165 -6.63 24.72 -1.46
N ASN A 166 -5.46 24.10 -1.27
CA ASN A 166 -4.18 24.79 -1.04
C ASN A 166 -3.42 25.08 -2.35
N GLY A 167 -4.09 24.95 -3.50
CA GLY A 167 -3.57 25.35 -4.80
C GLY A 167 -2.75 24.28 -5.53
N ALA A 168 -2.83 23.01 -5.14
CA ALA A 168 -2.23 21.92 -5.92
C ALA A 168 -2.79 21.92 -7.35
N LYS A 169 -1.90 21.75 -8.34
CA LYS A 169 -2.27 21.72 -9.76
C LYS A 169 -2.98 20.42 -10.11
N ARG A 170 -2.35 19.30 -9.75
CA ARG A 170 -2.85 17.94 -9.95
C ARG A 170 -2.66 17.16 -8.66
N VAL A 171 -3.58 16.27 -8.35
CA VAL A 171 -3.48 15.30 -7.25
C VAL A 171 -3.71 13.91 -7.82
N VAL A 172 -2.66 13.11 -7.80
CA VAL A 172 -2.70 11.69 -8.16
C VAL A 172 -2.36 10.87 -6.93
N ALA A 173 -2.97 9.69 -6.81
CA ALA A 173 -2.75 8.79 -5.68
C ALA A 173 -2.22 7.45 -6.16
N TYR A 174 -1.25 6.91 -5.44
CA TYR A 174 -0.64 5.61 -5.68
C TYR A 174 -0.80 4.76 -4.42
N ALA A 175 -1.34 3.56 -4.56
CA ALA A 175 -1.43 2.61 -3.45
C ALA A 175 -1.15 1.19 -3.92
N THR A 176 -0.51 0.37 -3.09
CA THR A 176 -0.25 -1.03 -3.49
C THR A 176 -1.57 -1.80 -3.55
N HIS A 177 -2.35 -1.83 -2.48
CA HIS A 177 -3.51 -2.71 -2.38
C HIS A 177 -4.86 -1.98 -2.59
N PRO A 178 -5.61 -2.29 -3.66
CA PRO A 178 -6.93 -1.73 -3.90
C PRO A 178 -8.01 -2.51 -3.15
N VAL A 179 -8.14 -2.31 -1.84
CA VAL A 179 -9.21 -2.94 -1.04
C VAL A 179 -10.58 -2.39 -1.47
N LEU A 180 -10.67 -1.08 -1.70
CA LEU A 180 -11.79 -0.39 -2.38
C LEU A 180 -13.17 -0.86 -1.90
N SER A 181 -13.38 -0.88 -0.57
CA SER A 181 -14.59 -1.38 0.07
C SER A 181 -15.66 -0.31 0.24
N GLY A 182 -16.92 -0.75 0.38
CA GLY A 182 -18.06 0.15 0.59
C GLY A 182 -18.20 1.16 -0.55
N ASN A 183 -18.33 2.44 -0.20
CA ASN A 183 -18.58 3.52 -1.16
C ASN A 183 -17.28 4.09 -1.78
N ALA A 184 -16.24 3.27 -1.93
CA ALA A 184 -14.92 3.76 -2.35
C ALA A 184 -14.95 4.41 -3.74
N VAL A 185 -15.68 3.81 -4.69
CA VAL A 185 -15.78 4.31 -6.07
C VAL A 185 -16.52 5.65 -6.10
N GLU A 186 -17.67 5.73 -5.43
CA GLU A 186 -18.46 6.96 -5.33
C GLU A 186 -17.65 8.08 -4.66
N ASN A 187 -16.87 7.75 -3.62
CA ASN A 187 -15.99 8.71 -2.96
C ASN A 187 -14.90 9.22 -3.92
N ILE A 188 -14.31 8.36 -4.75
CA ILE A 188 -13.28 8.75 -5.72
C ILE A 188 -13.88 9.66 -6.80
N GLU A 189 -15.04 9.29 -7.35
CA GLU A 189 -15.71 10.05 -8.41
C GLU A 189 -16.17 11.44 -7.93
N ALA A 190 -16.63 11.54 -6.69
CA ALA A 190 -17.04 12.80 -6.06
C ALA A 190 -15.87 13.66 -5.55
N SER A 191 -14.64 13.11 -5.51
CA SER A 191 -13.47 13.81 -4.98
C SER A 191 -12.71 14.65 -6.01
N SER A 192 -11.74 15.40 -5.51
CA SER A 192 -10.77 16.13 -6.34
C SER A 192 -9.54 15.31 -6.76
N ILE A 193 -9.55 13.98 -6.60
CA ILE A 193 -8.51 13.09 -7.14
C ILE A 193 -8.60 13.07 -8.67
N ASP A 194 -7.50 13.38 -9.34
CA ASP A 194 -7.40 13.32 -10.80
C ASP A 194 -7.23 11.86 -11.27
N GLU A 195 -6.45 11.06 -10.54
CA GLU A 195 -6.21 9.64 -10.86
C GLU A 195 -5.78 8.85 -9.62
N LEU A 196 -6.30 7.63 -9.49
CA LEU A 196 -5.88 6.62 -8.51
C LEU A 196 -5.22 5.46 -9.26
N VAL A 197 -3.94 5.25 -8.99
CA VAL A 197 -3.13 4.15 -9.54
C VAL A 197 -2.91 3.12 -8.46
N VAL A 198 -3.24 1.86 -8.77
CA VAL A 198 -3.16 0.73 -7.83
C VAL A 198 -2.50 -0.48 -8.46
N THR A 199 -2.08 -1.47 -7.68
CA THR A 199 -1.58 -2.74 -8.24
C THR A 199 -2.69 -3.77 -8.41
N ASP A 200 -2.40 -4.88 -9.10
CA ASP A 200 -3.25 -6.07 -9.21
C ASP A 200 -3.09 -7.08 -8.05
N SER A 201 -2.55 -6.65 -6.89
CA SER A 201 -2.54 -7.48 -5.68
C SER A 201 -3.94 -7.88 -5.20
N ILE A 202 -4.96 -7.08 -5.54
CA ILE A 202 -6.39 -7.40 -5.37
C ILE A 202 -7.08 -7.12 -6.71
N PRO A 203 -7.88 -8.07 -7.25
CA PRO A 203 -8.59 -7.86 -8.51
C PRO A 203 -9.69 -6.81 -8.35
N LEU A 204 -9.78 -5.88 -9.31
CA LEU A 204 -10.89 -4.92 -9.35
C LEU A 204 -12.19 -5.61 -9.77
N CYS A 205 -13.27 -5.34 -9.02
CA CYS A 205 -14.62 -5.76 -9.38
C CYS A 205 -15.17 -4.92 -10.55
N ALA A 206 -16.28 -5.33 -11.15
CA ALA A 206 -16.84 -4.67 -12.33
C ALA A 206 -17.12 -3.17 -12.13
N GLY A 207 -17.69 -2.78 -10.98
CA GLY A 207 -17.97 -1.38 -10.66
C GLY A 207 -16.71 -0.54 -10.56
N THR A 208 -15.69 -1.04 -9.85
CA THR A 208 -14.40 -0.35 -9.71
C THR A 208 -13.63 -0.26 -11.03
N ARG A 209 -13.71 -1.30 -11.87
CA ARG A 209 -13.07 -1.31 -13.20
C ARG A 209 -13.71 -0.32 -14.17
N ALA A 210 -15.00 -0.01 -13.99
CA ALA A 210 -15.69 0.98 -14.81
C ALA A 210 -15.34 2.43 -14.44
N CYS A 211 -14.73 2.66 -13.28
CA CYS A 211 -14.33 4.00 -12.86
C CYS A 211 -13.13 4.49 -13.67
N GLY A 212 -13.34 5.49 -14.54
CA GLY A 212 -12.30 6.03 -15.42
C GLY A 212 -11.14 6.76 -14.72
N ARG A 213 -11.23 6.95 -13.40
CA ARG A 213 -10.15 7.53 -12.59
C ARG A 213 -9.24 6.48 -11.94
N ILE A 214 -9.58 5.19 -12.04
CA ILE A 214 -8.81 4.11 -11.42
C ILE A 214 -8.04 3.36 -12.50
N ARG A 215 -6.71 3.28 -12.34
CA ARG A 215 -5.83 2.51 -13.21
C ARG A 215 -5.10 1.45 -12.41
N GLN A 216 -5.04 0.24 -12.96
CA GLN A 216 -4.38 -0.89 -12.32
C GLN A 216 -3.07 -1.24 -13.05
N LEU A 217 -2.00 -1.38 -12.28
CA LEU A 217 -0.67 -1.82 -12.72
C LEU A 217 -0.47 -3.28 -12.33
N SER A 218 0.19 -4.04 -13.20
CA SER A 218 0.49 -5.44 -12.88
C SER A 218 1.78 -5.58 -12.09
N ILE A 219 1.71 -6.34 -11.00
CA ILE A 219 2.87 -6.81 -10.22
C ILE A 219 3.23 -8.28 -10.56
N ALA A 220 2.58 -8.88 -11.57
CA ALA A 220 2.82 -10.27 -11.96
C ALA A 220 4.30 -10.52 -12.33
N GLY A 221 4.95 -9.60 -13.05
CA GLY A 221 6.37 -9.74 -13.40
C GLY A 221 7.30 -9.75 -12.18
N MET A 222 7.03 -8.86 -11.21
CA MET A 222 7.77 -8.79 -9.95
C MET A 222 7.58 -10.08 -9.12
N LEU A 223 6.34 -10.56 -9.00
CA LEU A 223 6.04 -11.80 -8.28
C LEU A 223 6.64 -13.03 -8.97
N ALA A 224 6.54 -13.13 -10.30
CA ALA A 224 7.10 -14.22 -11.07
C ALA A 224 8.62 -14.33 -10.89
N GLU A 225 9.32 -13.19 -10.96
CA GLU A 225 10.76 -13.15 -10.74
C GLU A 225 11.15 -13.49 -9.29
N THR A 226 10.36 -13.03 -8.32
CA THR A 226 10.58 -13.39 -6.90
C THR A 226 10.40 -14.89 -6.68
N ILE A 227 9.34 -15.49 -7.24
CA ILE A 227 9.08 -16.93 -7.18
C ILE A 227 10.22 -17.70 -7.85
N ARG A 228 10.71 -17.26 -9.01
CA ARG A 228 11.85 -17.88 -9.70
C ARG A 228 13.09 -17.91 -8.81
N ARG A 229 13.43 -16.79 -8.17
CA ARG A 229 14.60 -16.68 -7.27
C ARG A 229 14.46 -17.54 -6.03
N ILE A 230 13.29 -17.54 -5.40
CA ILE A 230 12.96 -18.43 -4.27
C ILE A 230 13.16 -19.91 -4.68
N ASN A 231 12.72 -20.28 -5.89
CA ASN A 231 12.85 -21.64 -6.38
C ASN A 231 14.31 -22.02 -6.68
N LEU A 232 15.11 -21.10 -7.23
CA LEU A 232 16.51 -21.32 -7.59
C LEU A 232 17.52 -20.96 -6.49
N GLU A 233 17.03 -20.60 -5.30
CA GLU A 233 17.86 -20.19 -4.15
C GLU A 233 18.76 -18.98 -4.43
N GLU A 234 18.30 -18.10 -5.33
CA GLU A 234 18.94 -16.83 -5.62
C GLU A 234 18.50 -15.76 -4.61
N SER A 235 19.32 -14.71 -4.47
CA SER A 235 18.99 -13.63 -3.56
C SER A 235 17.77 -12.82 -4.05
N VAL A 236 16.71 -12.80 -3.24
CA VAL A 236 15.56 -11.91 -3.40
C VAL A 236 15.92 -10.46 -3.09
N SER A 237 16.91 -10.21 -2.22
CA SER A 237 17.24 -8.85 -1.78
C SER A 237 17.69 -7.93 -2.90
N THR A 238 18.27 -8.49 -3.97
CA THR A 238 18.70 -7.72 -5.15
C THR A 238 17.54 -7.21 -6.02
N LEU A 239 16.29 -7.57 -5.72
CA LEU A 239 15.10 -6.95 -6.32
C LEU A 239 14.75 -5.60 -5.70
N PHE A 240 15.27 -5.31 -4.50
CA PHE A 240 15.07 -4.04 -3.84
C PHE A 240 16.09 -3.02 -4.37
N MET A 241 15.59 -1.91 -4.93
CA MET A 241 16.42 -0.76 -5.27
C MET A 241 16.59 0.07 -3.98
N ASP A 242 17.79 0.08 -3.41
CA ASP A 242 18.18 0.97 -2.29
C ASP A 242 18.63 2.37 -2.77
#